data_AF-A0A7X8GJR3-F1
#
_entry.id   AF-A0A7X8GJR3-F1
#
_cell.length_a   1.000
_cell.length_b   1.000
_cell.length_c   1.000
_cell.angle_alpha   90.00
_cell.angle_beta   90.00
_cell.angle_gamma   90.00
#
_symmetry.space_group_name_H-M   'P 1'
#
loop_
_entity.id
_entity.type
_entity.pdbx_description
1 polymer ?
#
loop_
_entity_poly.entity_id
_entity_poly.type
_entity_poly.pdbx_seq_one_letter_code
_entity_poly.pdbx_strand_id
1 'polypeptide(L)'
;ASNLVAGDTNGDYDVFVWDRVSGVTQRVSMASDGAQANYGSYAPAVSADGRWVTYESDAPNLVAGDTNGSVDVFLSTNPLAG
;
A
#
# COMPACT_ATOMS: atom_id res chain seq x y z
N ALA A 1 8.37 -7.70 1.35
CA ALA A 1 9.65 -7.32 1.99
C ALA A 1 9.45 -7.54 3.50
N SER A 2 10.40 -7.23 4.38
CA SER A 2 10.14 -7.28 5.83
C SER A 2 10.94 -6.27 6.66
N ASN A 3 11.68 -5.38 5.99
CA ASN A 3 12.73 -4.57 6.60
C ASN A 3 12.67 -3.08 6.25
N LEU A 4 11.57 -2.61 5.63
CA LEU A 4 11.40 -1.18 5.30
C LEU A 4 10.62 -0.42 6.37
N VAL A 5 9.68 -1.07 7.06
CA VAL A 5 8.92 -0.53 8.19
C VAL A 5 8.67 -1.63 9.22
N ALA A 6 8.49 -1.24 10.49
CA ALA A 6 8.04 -2.18 11.51
C ALA A 6 6.60 -2.65 11.22
N GLY A 7 6.29 -3.92 11.47
CA GLY A 7 4.95 -4.49 11.22
C GLY A 7 4.69 -4.89 9.77
N ASP A 8 5.74 -5.00 8.94
CA ASP A 8 5.71 -5.72 7.67
C ASP A 8 6.00 -7.20 7.91
N THR A 9 4.94 -8.01 7.99
CA THR A 9 5.04 -9.42 8.44
C THR A 9 4.38 -10.43 7.52
N ASN A 10 3.69 -10.00 6.46
CA ASN A 10 2.99 -10.92 5.53
C ASN A 10 3.97 -11.72 4.65
N GLY A 11 5.19 -11.23 4.43
CA GLY A 11 6.18 -11.89 3.57
C GLY A 11 5.97 -11.68 2.08
N ASP A 12 5.06 -10.79 1.68
CA ASP A 12 4.68 -10.53 0.29
C ASP A 12 5.18 -9.16 -0.20
N TYR A 13 4.87 -8.81 -1.46
CA TYR A 13 5.16 -7.49 -1.99
C TYR A 13 4.18 -6.45 -1.42
N ASP A 14 4.71 -5.29 -1.04
CA ASP A 14 3.94 -4.18 -0.50
C ASP A 14 4.33 -2.89 -1.24
N VAL A 15 3.43 -1.91 -1.22
CA VAL A 15 3.68 -0.59 -1.80
C VAL A 15 4.02 0.39 -0.68
N PHE A 16 5.16 1.06 -0.84
CA PHE A 16 5.67 2.06 0.09
C PHE A 16 5.88 3.40 -0.61
N VAL A 17 5.70 4.48 0.13
CA VAL A 17 6.15 5.82 -0.23
C VAL A 17 7.39 6.16 0.58
N TRP A 18 8.35 6.84 -0.05
CA TRP A 18 9.57 7.31 0.59
C TRP A 18 9.73 8.80 0.34
N ASP A 19 9.86 9.58 1.41
CA ASP A 19 10.21 10.99 1.31
C ASP A 19 11.74 11.16 1.36
N ARG A 20 12.28 11.73 0.28
CA ARG A 20 13.73 11.92 0.11
C ARG A 20 14.31 13.01 1.03
N VAL A 21 13.48 13.93 1.51
CA VAL A 21 13.95 15.06 2.34
C VAL A 21 14.12 14.63 3.80
N SER A 22 13.09 14.02 4.37
CA SER A 22 13.06 13.52 5.74
C SER A 22 13.69 12.14 5.90
N GLY A 23 13.81 11.38 4.80
CA GLY A 23 14.28 9.99 4.84
C GLY A 23 13.24 9.00 5.40
N VAL A 24 11.97 9.41 5.51
CA VAL A 24 10.88 8.59 6.08
C VAL A 24 10.26 7.68 5.02
N THR A 25 10.04 6.42 5.38
CA THR A 25 9.31 5.43 4.58
C THR A 25 7.99 5.07 5.25
N GLN A 26 6.90 4.98 4.48
CA GLN A 26 5.59 4.52 4.97
C GLN A 26 4.94 3.53 3.99
N ARG A 27 4.28 2.50 4.52
CA ARG A 27 3.46 1.57 3.72
C ARG A 27 2.13 2.22 3.37
N VAL A 28 1.66 2.04 2.14
CA VAL A 28 0.37 2.56 1.65
C VAL A 28 -0.58 1.46 1.16
N SER A 29 -0.09 0.23 0.95
CA SER A 29 -0.89 -0.98 0.73
C SER A 29 -1.51 -1.51 2.02
N MET A 30 -2.38 -0.72 2.65
CA MET A 30 -3.05 -1.07 3.92
C MET A 30 -4.55 -0.85 3.82
N ALA A 31 -5.30 -1.62 4.60
CA ALA A 31 -6.72 -1.39 4.79
C ALA A 31 -6.97 -0.05 5.50
N SER A 32 -8.20 0.45 5.44
CA SER A 32 -8.56 1.76 6.04
C SER A 32 -8.38 1.83 7.56
N ASP A 33 -8.32 0.69 8.25
CA ASP A 33 -8.06 0.59 9.68
C ASP A 33 -6.56 0.45 10.02
N GLY A 34 -5.68 0.49 9.00
CA GLY A 34 -4.24 0.35 9.13
C GLY A 34 -3.73 -1.10 9.09
N ALA A 35 -4.59 -2.09 8.91
CA ALA A 35 -4.17 -3.48 8.77
C ALA A 35 -3.33 -3.69 7.48
N GLN A 36 -2.30 -4.53 7.57
CA GLN A 36 -1.50 -4.95 6.43
C GLN A 36 -2.35 -5.76 5.44
N ALA A 37 -2.08 -5.63 4.14
CA ALA A 37 -2.57 -6.55 3.11
C ALA A 37 -2.17 -8.00 3.42
N ASN A 38 -3.11 -8.95 3.32
CA ASN A 38 -2.81 -10.37 3.55
C ASN A 38 -1.93 -10.99 2.44
N TYR A 39 -2.00 -10.42 1.24
CA TYR A 39 -1.25 -10.83 0.05
C TYR A 39 -0.59 -9.62 -0.62
N GLY A 40 -0.11 -9.80 -1.85
CA GLY A 40 0.75 -8.84 -2.52
C GLY A 40 0.03 -7.59 -3.04
N SER A 41 0.81 -6.53 -3.15
CA SER A 41 0.44 -5.31 -3.85
C SER A 41 1.50 -4.93 -4.89
N TYR A 42 1.05 -4.49 -6.06
CA TYR A 42 1.85 -4.40 -7.28
C TYR A 42 1.54 -3.14 -8.09
N ALA A 43 2.34 -2.91 -9.13
CA ALA A 43 2.12 -1.88 -10.15
C ALA A 43 1.76 -0.47 -9.61
N PRO A 44 2.54 0.10 -8.67
CA PRO A 44 2.19 1.39 -8.09
C PRO A 44 2.34 2.53 -9.10
N ALA A 45 1.44 3.51 -9.02
CA ALA A 45 1.55 4.79 -9.69
C ALA A 45 1.23 5.93 -8.71
N VAL A 46 1.89 7.08 -8.89
CA VAL A 46 1.70 8.27 -8.05
C VAL A 46 1.09 9.40 -8.87
N SER A 47 0.14 10.14 -8.30
CA SER A 47 -0.45 11.32 -8.95
C SER A 47 0.60 12.41 -9.20
N ALA A 48 0.37 13.26 -10.19
CA ALA A 48 1.30 14.34 -10.54
C ALA A 48 1.56 15.33 -9.39
N ASP A 49 0.59 15.51 -8.50
CA ASP A 49 0.70 16.32 -7.28
C ASP A 49 1.20 15.53 -6.07
N GLY A 50 1.53 14.24 -6.23
CA GLY A 50 2.06 13.38 -5.19
C GLY A 50 1.06 12.94 -4.12
N ARG A 51 -0.19 13.42 -4.13
CA ARG A 51 -1.16 13.19 -3.05
C ARG A 51 -1.78 11.80 -3.04
N TRP A 52 -1.76 11.10 -4.16
CA TRP A 52 -2.43 9.83 -4.33
C TRP A 52 -1.50 8.77 -4.89
N VAL A 53 -1.71 7.54 -4.44
CA VAL A 53 -1.04 6.34 -4.95
C VAL A 53 -2.09 5.33 -5.37
N THR A 54 -2.03 4.84 -6.61
CA THR A 54 -2.80 3.68 -7.06
C THR A 54 -1.93 2.45 -7.10
N TYR A 55 -2.50 1.28 -6.83
CA TYR A 55 -1.81 0.00 -6.92
C TYR A 55 -2.81 -1.14 -7.16
N GLU A 56 -2.31 -2.24 -7.68
CA GLU A 56 -3.05 -3.49 -7.83
C GLU A 56 -2.83 -4.38 -6.59
N SER A 57 -3.83 -5.12 -6.13
CA SER A 57 -3.65 -6.11 -5.06
C SER A 57 -4.60 -7.30 -5.19
N ASP A 58 -4.13 -8.47 -4.74
CA ASP A 58 -4.90 -9.70 -4.56
C ASP A 58 -5.32 -9.93 -3.10
N ALA A 59 -5.16 -8.92 -2.24
CA ALA A 59 -5.44 -9.02 -0.82
C ALA A 59 -6.94 -8.79 -0.49
N PRO A 60 -7.67 -9.81 0.00
CA PRO A 60 -9.12 -9.73 0.24
C PRO A 60 -9.51 -8.89 1.46
N ASN A 61 -8.51 -8.41 2.23
CA ASN A 61 -8.73 -7.68 3.47
C ASN A 61 -8.48 -6.17 3.34
N LEU A 62 -8.14 -5.67 2.14
CA LEU A 62 -7.99 -4.23 1.91
C LEU A 62 -9.34 -3.51 1.94
N VAL A 63 -10.40 -4.17 1.47
CA VAL A 63 -11.78 -3.68 1.53
C VAL A 63 -12.71 -4.80 1.98
N ALA A 64 -13.61 -4.48 2.90
CA ALA A 64 -14.59 -5.44 3.40
C ALA A 64 -15.50 -5.95 2.27
N GLY A 65 -15.62 -7.27 2.16
CA GLY A 65 -16.47 -7.92 1.15
C GLY A 65 -15.76 -8.22 -0.17
N ASP A 66 -14.47 -7.90 -0.29
CA ASP A 66 -13.65 -8.37 -1.40
C ASP A 66 -13.43 -9.89 -1.31
N THR A 67 -14.09 -10.62 -2.21
CA THR A 67 -14.23 -12.08 -2.18
C THR A 67 -14.16 -12.71 -3.56
N ASN A 68 -13.87 -11.91 -4.60
CA ASN A 68 -13.92 -12.34 -5.99
C ASN A 68 -12.68 -13.17 -6.41
N GLY A 69 -11.62 -13.19 -5.58
CA GLY A 69 -10.35 -13.86 -5.88
C GLY A 69 -9.59 -13.29 -7.08
N SER A 70 -9.89 -12.05 -7.45
CA SER A 70 -9.28 -11.31 -8.56
C SER A 70 -8.41 -10.18 -8.04
N VAL A 71 -7.52 -9.70 -8.90
CA VAL A 71 -6.74 -8.48 -8.61
C VAL A 71 -7.63 -7.27 -8.80
N ASP A 72 -7.67 -6.41 -7.80
CA ASP A 72 -8.40 -5.14 -7.81
C ASP A 72 -7.44 -3.95 -7.78
N VAL A 73 -7.91 -2.80 -8.27
CA VAL A 73 -7.15 -1.53 -8.26
C VAL A 73 -7.61 -0.67 -7.09
N PHE A 74 -6.67 -0.31 -6.23
CA PHE A 74 -6.90 0.49 -5.03
C PHE A 74 -6.29 1.89 -5.18
N LEU A 75 -6.87 2.85 -4.46
CA LEU A 75 -6.39 4.22 -4.32
C LEU A 75 -6.11 4.52 -2.84
N SER A 76 -4.90 4.96 -2.52
CA SER A 76 -4.51 5.42 -1.18
C SER A 76 -4.07 6.87 -1.21
N THR A 77 -4.29 7.58 -0.11
CA THR A 77 -3.59 8.83 0.16
C THR A 77 -2.08 8.56 0.31
N ASN A 78 -1.26 9.49 -0.15
CA ASN A 78 0.16 9.55 0.21
C ASN A 78 0.29 10.32 1.53
N PRO A 79 0.59 9.65 2.66
CA PRO A 79 0.70 10.30 3.96
C PRO A 79 1.92 11.23 4.09
N LEU A 80 2.83 11.20 3.12
CA LEU A 80 4.02 12.04 3.06
C LEU A 80 3.87 13.21 2.09
N ALA A 81 2.71 13.38 1.44
CA ALA A 81 2.44 14.55 0.61
C ALA A 81 2.25 15.79 1.49
N GLY A 82 2.98 16.86 1.16
CA GLY A 82 2.88 18.18 1.82
C GLY A 82 1.81 19.09 1.22
#